data_AF-A0A1Q3ZHK1-F1
#
_entry.id   AF-A0A1Q3ZHK1-F1
#
_cell.length_a   1.000
_cell.length_b   1.000
_cell.length_c   1.000
_cell.angle_alpha   90.00
_cell.angle_beta   90.00
_cell.angle_gamma   90.00
#
_symmetry.space_group_name_H-M   'P 1'
#
loop_
_entity.id
_entity.type
_entity.pdbx_description
1 polymer ?
#
loop_
_entity_poly.entity_id
_entity_poly.type
_entity_poly.pdbx_seq_one_letter_code
_entity_poly.pdbx_strand_id
1 'polypeptide(L)'
;METLLKEQLWSYIAGNNPELMYDLQEEYQVSEYLEKKVSSVMKEAEDLLEQGLPAITVQEICMERMTGELRPSKFQYIKNILEEEFSVTYELLLKSGMLTLEVINIMQCCERIFQRLGFSEETADDRRLRYAVMGEISNYLE
;
A
#
# COMPACT_ATOMS: atom_id res chain seq x y z
N MET A 1 3.47 -16.02 16.96
CA MET A 1 3.27 -15.77 15.52
C MET A 1 2.33 -14.60 15.31
N GLU A 2 1.16 -14.60 15.95
CA GLU A 2 0.16 -13.53 15.86
C GLU A 2 0.71 -12.11 16.05
N THR A 3 1.43 -11.83 17.15
CA THR A 3 2.06 -10.51 17.40
C THR A 3 2.99 -10.08 16.27
N LEU A 4 3.81 -11.00 15.76
CA LEU A 4 4.73 -10.73 14.66
C LEU A 4 3.98 -10.40 13.36
N LEU A 5 2.91 -11.13 13.05
CA LEU A 5 2.07 -10.85 11.89
C LEU A 5 1.37 -9.49 11.99
N LYS A 6 0.93 -9.09 13.19
CA LYS A 6 0.37 -7.74 13.42
C LYS A 6 1.42 -6.66 13.17
N GLU A 7 2.63 -6.82 13.69
CA GLU A 7 3.74 -5.87 13.48
C GLU A 7 4.13 -5.77 12.00
N GLN A 8 4.24 -6.92 11.32
CA GLN A 8 4.55 -6.96 9.89
C GLN A 8 3.44 -6.33 9.04
N LEU A 9 2.18 -6.63 9.32
CA LEU A 9 1.03 -6.04 8.63
C LEU A 9 0.97 -4.53 8.84
N TRP A 10 1.18 -4.05 10.07
CA TRP A 10 1.21 -2.63 10.36
C TRP A 10 2.35 -1.92 9.64
N SER A 11 3.55 -2.50 9.65
CA SER A 11 4.69 -1.95 8.91
C SER A 11 4.44 -1.95 7.40
N TYR A 12 3.78 -2.99 6.86
CA TYR A 12 3.39 -3.05 5.46
C TYR A 12 2.42 -1.92 5.09
N ILE A 13 1.37 -1.71 5.89
CA ILE A 13 0.37 -0.66 5.66
C ILE A 13 1.02 0.72 5.74
N ALA A 14 1.84 0.99 6.76
CA ALA A 14 2.53 2.27 6.89
C ALA A 14 3.44 2.60 5.69
N GLY A 15 4.04 1.57 5.08
CA GLY A 15 4.88 1.73 3.90
C GLY A 15 4.10 1.82 2.59
N ASN A 16 3.04 1.03 2.42
CA ASN A 16 2.37 0.84 1.13
C ASN A 16 1.01 1.54 1.04
N ASN A 17 0.31 1.73 2.14
CA ASN A 17 -1.02 2.32 2.18
C ASN A 17 -1.12 3.30 3.37
N PRO A 18 -0.27 4.34 3.42
CA PRO A 18 -0.30 5.30 4.52
C PRO A 18 -1.63 6.04 4.62
N GLU A 19 -2.39 6.17 3.53
CA GLU A 19 -3.77 6.65 3.55
C GLU A 19 -4.65 5.81 4.50
N LEU A 20 -4.59 4.48 4.38
CA LEU A 20 -5.32 3.57 5.25
C LEU A 20 -4.76 3.63 6.68
N MET A 21 -3.45 3.80 6.84
CA MET A 21 -2.83 3.97 8.16
C MET A 21 -3.42 5.16 8.91
N TYR A 22 -3.53 6.32 8.24
CA TYR A 22 -4.09 7.53 8.83
C TYR A 22 -5.57 7.35 9.16
N ASP A 23 -6.37 6.83 8.23
CA ASP A 23 -7.80 6.58 8.45
C ASP A 23 -8.03 5.69 9.69
N LEU A 24 -7.29 4.58 9.81
CA LEU A 24 -7.39 3.68 10.96
C LEU A 24 -6.97 4.32 12.29
N GLN A 25 -5.99 5.22 12.26
CA GLN A 25 -5.54 5.95 13.45
C GLN A 25 -6.58 6.99 13.89
N GLU A 26 -7.13 7.75 12.95
CA GLU A 26 -8.16 8.75 13.22
C GLU A 26 -9.45 8.12 13.75
N GLU A 27 -9.82 6.95 13.23
CA GLU A 27 -11.03 6.22 13.66
C GLU A 27 -10.80 5.34 14.91
N TYR A 28 -9.59 5.31 15.48
CA TYR A 28 -9.20 4.43 16.60
C TYR A 28 -9.42 2.93 16.32
N GLN A 29 -9.31 2.51 15.06
CA GLN A 29 -9.60 1.14 14.60
C GLN A 29 -8.37 0.26 14.37
N VAL A 30 -7.15 0.78 14.58
CA VAL A 30 -5.89 0.05 14.32
C VAL A 30 -5.90 -1.36 14.92
N SER A 31 -6.21 -1.49 16.21
CA SER A 31 -6.20 -2.79 16.90
C SER A 31 -7.24 -3.76 16.34
N GLU A 32 -8.46 -3.28 16.08
CA GLU A 32 -9.54 -4.11 15.56
C GLU A 32 -9.25 -4.61 14.14
N TYR A 33 -8.74 -3.72 13.27
CA TYR A 33 -8.37 -4.07 11.91
C TYR A 33 -7.27 -5.13 11.87
N LEU A 34 -6.20 -4.94 12.65
CA LEU A 34 -5.07 -5.88 12.72
C LEU A 34 -5.51 -7.23 13.30
N GLU A 35 -6.32 -7.23 14.37
CA GLU A 35 -6.90 -8.45 14.93
C GLU A 35 -7.67 -9.22 13.87
N LYS A 36 -8.64 -8.56 13.23
CA LYS A 36 -9.50 -9.19 12.21
C LYS A 36 -8.71 -9.79 11.06
N LYS A 37 -7.72 -9.06 10.52
CA LYS A 37 -6.87 -9.56 9.42
C LYS A 37 -6.03 -10.75 9.86
N VAL A 38 -5.40 -10.69 11.04
CA VAL A 38 -4.56 -11.80 11.52
C VAL A 38 -5.40 -13.03 11.89
N SER A 39 -6.50 -12.87 12.62
CA SER A 39 -7.41 -13.99 12.95
C SER A 39 -7.89 -14.73 11.69
N SER A 40 -8.05 -14.03 10.56
CA SER A 40 -8.50 -14.65 9.30
C SER A 40 -7.51 -15.66 8.70
N VAL A 41 -6.22 -15.59 9.07
CA VAL A 41 -5.17 -16.48 8.56
C VAL A 41 -4.62 -17.44 9.63
N MET A 42 -4.94 -17.25 10.92
CA MET A 42 -4.35 -18.03 12.01
C MET A 42 -4.59 -19.54 11.90
N LYS A 43 -5.82 -19.95 11.55
CA LYS A 43 -6.14 -21.38 11.40
C LYS A 43 -5.27 -22.05 10.34
N GLU A 44 -5.12 -21.41 9.20
CA GLU A 44 -4.27 -21.93 8.14
C GLU A 44 -2.79 -21.92 8.53
N ALA A 45 -2.35 -20.87 9.24
CA ALA A 45 -0.99 -20.80 9.73
C ALA A 45 -0.65 -21.99 10.63
N GLU A 46 -1.56 -22.36 11.53
CA GLU A 46 -1.45 -23.53 12.40
C GLU A 46 -1.41 -24.82 11.56
N ASP A 47 -2.35 -25.00 10.63
CA ASP A 47 -2.39 -26.18 9.74
C ASP A 47 -1.08 -26.36 8.95
N LEU A 48 -0.47 -25.27 8.46
CA LEU A 48 0.78 -25.31 7.69
C LEU A 48 2.00 -25.62 8.58
N LEU A 49 2.03 -25.08 9.80
CA LEU A 49 3.08 -25.41 10.77
C LEU A 49 3.02 -26.88 11.18
N GLU A 50 1.82 -27.42 11.40
CA GLU A 50 1.62 -28.85 11.70
C GLU A 50 2.05 -29.76 10.55
N GLN A 51 1.90 -29.30 9.31
CA GLN A 51 2.43 -29.97 8.11
C GLN A 51 3.96 -29.88 7.98
N GLY A 52 4.64 -29.20 8.90
CA GLY A 52 6.10 -29.11 8.96
C GLY A 52 6.69 -28.01 8.09
N LEU A 53 5.88 -27.05 7.60
CA LEU A 53 6.43 -25.91 6.88
C LEU A 53 7.26 -25.02 7.83
N PRO A 54 8.38 -24.45 7.35
CA PRO A 54 9.14 -23.49 8.14
C PRO A 54 8.29 -22.26 8.51
N ALA A 55 8.42 -21.79 9.74
CA ALA A 55 7.65 -20.65 10.24
C ALA A 55 7.81 -19.37 9.40
N ILE A 56 8.98 -19.17 8.77
CA ILE A 56 9.22 -18.03 7.87
C ILE A 56 8.35 -18.15 6.61
N THR A 57 8.29 -19.34 6.00
CA THR A 57 7.44 -19.60 4.83
C THR A 57 5.96 -19.44 5.16
N VAL A 58 5.53 -19.91 6.34
CA VAL A 58 4.15 -19.69 6.81
C VAL A 58 3.84 -18.20 6.98
N GLN A 59 4.78 -17.42 7.53
CA GLN A 59 4.62 -15.97 7.66
C GLN A 59 4.46 -15.28 6.31
N GLU A 60 5.27 -15.65 5.31
CA GLU A 60 5.18 -15.10 3.95
C GLU A 60 3.79 -15.36 3.33
N ILE A 61 3.29 -16.60 3.44
CA ILE A 61 1.96 -16.98 2.95
C ILE A 61 0.86 -16.16 3.65
N CYS A 62 0.92 -16.05 4.98
CA CYS A 62 -0.02 -15.25 5.75
C CYS A 62 0.00 -13.77 5.35
N MET A 63 1.19 -13.19 5.16
CA MET A 63 1.34 -11.81 4.71
C MET A 63 0.78 -11.60 3.30
N GLU A 64 1.00 -12.53 2.38
CA GLU A 64 0.47 -12.47 1.02
C GLU A 64 -1.07 -12.43 1.03
N ARG A 65 -1.69 -13.28 1.87
CA ARG A 65 -3.16 -13.31 2.04
C ARG A 65 -3.71 -12.04 2.67
N MET A 66 -3.13 -11.57 3.77
CA MET A 66 -3.63 -10.39 4.49
C MET A 66 -3.53 -9.10 3.66
N THR A 67 -2.52 -9.01 2.79
CA THR A 67 -2.24 -7.84 1.96
C THR A 67 -2.81 -7.91 0.55
N GLY A 68 -3.48 -9.02 0.18
CA GLY A 68 -4.00 -9.21 -1.18
C GLY A 68 -4.90 -8.07 -1.66
N GLU A 69 -5.83 -7.61 -0.82
CA GLU A 69 -6.74 -6.50 -1.14
C GLU A 69 -6.07 -5.12 -1.17
N LEU A 70 -4.85 -5.01 -0.64
CA LEU A 70 -4.08 -3.76 -0.58
C LEU A 70 -3.18 -3.58 -1.82
N ARG A 71 -3.12 -4.61 -2.68
CA ARG A 71 -2.26 -4.64 -3.86
C ARG A 71 -3.06 -4.45 -5.15
N PRO A 72 -2.49 -3.72 -6.14
CA PRO A 72 -1.28 -2.91 -6.03
C PRO A 72 -1.55 -1.62 -5.25
N SER A 73 -0.49 -1.06 -4.65
CA SER A 73 -0.60 0.20 -3.92
C SER A 73 -0.63 1.40 -4.88
N LYS A 74 -1.71 2.20 -4.83
CA LYS A 74 -1.81 3.49 -5.52
C LYS A 74 -0.74 4.48 -5.01
N PHE A 75 -0.47 4.46 -3.70
CA PHE A 75 0.55 5.30 -3.07
C PHE A 75 1.94 5.02 -3.65
N GLN A 76 2.37 3.76 -3.67
CA GLN A 76 3.65 3.37 -4.24
C GLN A 76 3.72 3.65 -5.73
N TYR A 77 2.62 3.43 -6.46
CA TYR A 77 2.55 3.75 -7.88
C TYR A 77 2.82 5.23 -8.17
N ILE A 78 2.13 6.13 -7.47
CA ILE A 78 2.35 7.58 -7.62
C ILE A 78 3.74 8.00 -7.14
N LYS A 79 4.18 7.46 -6.00
CA LYS A 79 5.52 7.73 -5.47
C LYS A 79 6.62 7.36 -6.48
N ASN A 80 6.49 6.19 -7.13
CA ASN A 80 7.45 5.75 -8.15
C ASN A 80 7.43 6.67 -9.38
N ILE A 81 6.26 7.10 -9.85
CA ILE A 81 6.16 8.08 -10.94
C ILE A 81 6.81 9.42 -10.56
N LEU A 82 6.59 9.90 -9.32
CA LEU A 82 7.24 11.12 -8.83
C LEU A 82 8.76 10.98 -8.80
N GLU A 83 9.28 9.86 -8.32
CA GLU A 83 10.72 9.60 -8.24
C GLU A 83 11.35 9.54 -9.64
N GLU A 84 10.71 8.87 -10.59
CA GLU A 84 11.24 8.64 -11.94
C GLU A 84 11.09 9.86 -12.86
N GLU A 85 9.93 10.52 -12.85
CA GLU A 85 9.56 11.55 -13.83
C GLU A 85 9.62 12.97 -13.26
N PHE A 86 9.48 13.11 -11.94
CA PHE A 86 9.44 14.41 -11.23
C PHE A 86 10.51 14.48 -10.12
N SER A 87 11.69 13.92 -10.39
CA SER A 87 12.76 13.67 -9.41
C SER A 87 13.16 14.89 -8.57
N VAL A 88 13.20 16.09 -9.18
CA VAL A 88 13.51 17.34 -8.46
C VAL A 88 12.47 17.62 -7.38
N THR A 89 11.18 17.53 -7.72
CA THR A 89 10.07 17.71 -6.78
C THR A 89 10.07 16.60 -5.73
N TYR A 90 10.26 15.35 -6.14
CA TYR A 90 10.36 14.22 -5.23
C TYR A 90 11.45 14.44 -4.16
N GLU A 91 12.65 14.87 -4.55
CA GLU A 91 13.73 15.16 -3.61
C GLU A 91 13.39 16.30 -2.64
N LEU A 92 12.72 17.36 -3.12
CA LEU A 92 12.30 18.48 -2.27
C LEU A 92 11.26 18.04 -1.24
N LEU A 93 10.27 17.26 -1.66
CA LEU A 93 9.25 16.69 -0.78
C LEU A 93 9.84 15.71 0.24
N LEU A 94 10.81 14.91 -0.18
CA LEU A 94 11.52 13.99 0.70
C LEU A 94 12.32 14.75 1.76
N LYS A 95 13.10 15.76 1.36
CA LYS A 95 13.92 16.58 2.28
C LYS A 95 13.09 17.42 3.25
N SER A 96 11.88 17.82 2.85
CA SER A 96 10.95 18.56 3.71
C SER A 96 10.11 17.66 4.62
N GLY A 97 10.13 16.34 4.43
CA GLY A 97 9.29 15.40 5.18
C GLY A 97 7.81 15.40 4.74
N MET A 98 7.49 16.05 3.63
CA MET A 98 6.12 16.20 3.12
C MET A 98 5.71 15.12 2.12
N LEU A 99 6.66 14.30 1.63
CA LEU A 99 6.42 13.34 0.56
C LEU A 99 5.18 12.47 0.77
N THR A 100 5.01 11.88 1.96
CA THR A 100 3.86 11.01 2.23
C THR A 100 2.54 11.75 2.11
N LEU A 101 2.44 12.95 2.68
CA LEU A 101 1.22 13.75 2.65
C LEU A 101 0.88 14.21 1.23
N GLU A 102 1.88 14.68 0.49
CA GLU A 102 1.67 15.13 -0.89
C GLU A 102 1.29 13.98 -1.82
N VAL A 103 1.87 12.79 -1.66
CA VAL A 103 1.45 11.61 -2.43
C VAL A 103 -0.01 11.25 -2.12
N ILE A 104 -0.45 11.33 -0.85
CA ILE A 104 -1.86 11.10 -0.48
C ILE A 104 -2.77 12.15 -1.14
N ASN A 105 -2.37 13.42 -1.16
CA ASN A 105 -3.15 14.47 -1.84
C ASN A 105 -3.26 14.20 -3.35
N ILE A 106 -2.15 13.83 -4.00
CA ILE A 106 -2.13 13.47 -5.42
C ILE A 106 -2.99 12.24 -5.70
N MET A 107 -3.01 11.25 -4.80
CA MET A 107 -3.88 10.08 -4.93
C MET A 107 -5.35 10.49 -5.06
N GLN A 108 -5.79 11.49 -4.29
CA GLN A 108 -7.17 12.00 -4.37
C GLN A 108 -7.47 12.64 -5.73
N CYS A 109 -6.52 13.38 -6.32
CA CYS A 109 -6.64 13.92 -7.67
C CYS A 109 -6.73 12.82 -8.74
N CYS A 110 -5.95 11.76 -8.58
CA CYS A 110 -5.88 10.63 -9.52
C CYS A 110 -7.05 9.62 -9.39
N GLU A 111 -7.92 9.75 -8.39
CA GLU A 111 -8.92 8.73 -8.06
C GLU A 111 -9.85 8.40 -9.25
N ARG A 112 -10.29 9.43 -10.00
CA ARG A 112 -11.12 9.23 -11.20
C ARG A 112 -10.38 8.49 -12.31
N ILE A 113 -9.06 8.70 -12.43
CA ILE A 113 -8.22 8.03 -13.43
C ILE A 113 -8.10 6.56 -13.07
N PHE A 114 -7.78 6.25 -11.81
CA PHE A 114 -7.69 4.87 -11.33
C PHE A 114 -9.00 4.11 -11.49
N GLN A 115 -10.14 4.73 -11.17
CA GLN A 115 -11.46 4.11 -11.34
C GLN A 115 -11.80 3.89 -12.82
N ARG A 116 -11.56 4.88 -13.68
CA ARG A 116 -11.89 4.79 -15.12
C ARG A 116 -11.02 3.78 -15.87
N LEU A 117 -9.75 3.67 -15.50
CA LEU A 117 -8.79 2.78 -16.17
C LEU A 117 -8.62 1.43 -15.48
N GLY A 118 -9.28 1.21 -14.33
CA GLY A 118 -9.33 -0.08 -13.64
C GLY A 118 -8.01 -0.49 -12.99
N PHE A 119 -7.44 0.38 -12.15
CA PHE A 119 -6.16 0.12 -11.48
C PHE A 119 -6.13 -1.22 -10.72
N SER A 120 -5.26 -2.11 -11.15
CA SER A 120 -5.05 -3.47 -10.63
C SER A 120 -3.63 -3.93 -10.97
N GLU A 121 -3.21 -5.10 -10.45
CA GLU A 121 -1.87 -5.64 -10.73
C GLU A 121 -1.66 -5.86 -12.24
N GLU A 122 -2.72 -6.21 -12.98
CA GLU A 122 -2.67 -6.44 -14.43
C GLU A 122 -2.51 -5.14 -15.23
N THR A 123 -3.02 -4.02 -14.72
CA THR A 123 -3.05 -2.74 -15.45
C THR A 123 -2.00 -1.74 -14.96
N ALA A 124 -1.28 -2.03 -13.87
CA ALA A 124 -0.31 -1.10 -13.29
C ALA A 124 0.78 -0.70 -14.31
N ASP A 125 1.18 -1.64 -15.18
CA ASP A 125 2.17 -1.42 -16.23
C ASP A 125 1.57 -0.83 -17.54
N ASP A 126 0.27 -0.52 -17.57
CA ASP A 126 -0.34 0.11 -18.75
C ASP A 126 0.20 1.52 -18.94
N ARG A 127 0.84 1.75 -20.11
CA ARG A 127 1.37 3.05 -20.51
C ARG A 127 0.30 4.15 -20.50
N ARG A 128 -0.95 3.84 -20.87
CA ARG A 128 -2.06 4.80 -20.86
C ARG A 128 -2.39 5.25 -19.45
N LEU A 129 -2.42 4.32 -18.50
CA LEU A 129 -2.59 4.65 -17.09
C LEU A 129 -1.44 5.52 -16.62
N ARG A 130 -0.19 5.12 -16.90
CA ARG A 130 1.00 5.88 -16.49
C ARG A 130 0.96 7.31 -17.02
N TYR A 131 0.71 7.51 -18.31
CA TYR A 131 0.64 8.85 -18.89
C TYR A 131 -0.52 9.69 -18.34
N ALA A 132 -1.68 9.07 -18.07
CA ALA A 132 -2.80 9.79 -17.48
C ALA A 132 -2.47 10.27 -16.05
N VAL A 133 -1.85 9.41 -15.24
CA VAL A 133 -1.41 9.77 -13.87
C VAL A 133 -0.29 10.81 -13.90
N MET A 134 0.69 10.68 -14.80
CA MET A 134 1.72 11.71 -14.98
C MET A 134 1.14 13.08 -15.32
N GLY A 135 0.15 13.13 -16.22
CA GLY A 135 -0.53 14.39 -16.56
C GLY A 135 -1.26 15.01 -15.37
N GLU A 136 -1.91 14.20 -14.54
CA GLU A 136 -2.58 14.68 -13.33
C GLU A 136 -1.58 15.18 -12.27
N ILE A 137 -0.44 14.48 -12.12
CA ILE A 137 0.66 14.94 -11.26
C ILE A 137 1.21 16.27 -11.76
N SER A 138 1.44 16.43 -13.06
CA SER A 138 1.87 17.70 -13.64
C SER A 138 0.90 18.83 -13.30
N ASN A 139 -0.41 18.60 -13.47
CA ASN A 139 -1.43 19.59 -13.12
C ASN A 139 -1.46 19.94 -11.62
N TYR A 140 -1.16 18.98 -10.75
CA TYR A 140 -1.10 19.21 -9.30
C TYR A 140 0.12 20.06 -8.89
N LEU A 141 1.23 19.93 -9.62
CA LEU A 141 2.51 20.58 -9.30
C LEU A 141 2.68 21.98 -9.90
N GLU A 142 1.80 22.39 -10.83
CA GLU A 142 1.74 23.75 -11.40
C GLU A 142 1.12 24.77 -10.42
#